data_AF-A0A259RYK4-F1
#
_entry.id   AF-A0A259RYK4-F1
#
_cell.length_a   1.000
_cell.length_b   1.000
_cell.length_c   1.000
_cell.angle_alpha   90.00
_cell.angle_beta   90.00
_cell.angle_gamma   90.00
#
_symmetry.space_group_name_H-M   'P 1'
#
loop_
_entity.id
_entity.type
_entity.pdbx_description
1 polymer ?
#
loop_
_entity_poly.entity_id
_entity_poly.type
_entity_poly.pdbx_seq_one_letter_code
_entity_poly.pdbx_strand_id
1 'polypeptide(L)'
;MTDAIDRYVAQLADRLGAGQDAWRLLAETDGHLRDAQSALQAQGMDPAEAAEVAVRRFGDPAAVAKARSPRRRAVGLLSGGWLVVSLGLVVIGLSGLASWALEAIWGPAFLAGDVNGVTYTAARCADFLGFFPQAGSCAAAAAMHHSDEIVSERLAAGILGIVLLAAWLLVRRLRGAVPIAREDRRMLLVASAVAFLGVGMVGFGSGVLSVALDLVRGLAVAGVGVRLSDGAIALVAGVVALILLVRFARRGVSAPSAPAPA
;
A
#
# COMPACT_ATOMS: atom_id res chain seq x y z
N MET A 1 20.62 44.00 -13.33
CA MET A 1 20.65 43.81 -11.85
C MET A 1 20.04 42.46 -11.59
N THR A 2 20.77 41.53 -10.95
CA THR A 2 20.22 40.25 -10.49
C THR A 2 19.33 40.52 -9.27
N ASP A 3 18.07 40.10 -9.34
CA ASP A 3 17.12 40.31 -8.24
C ASP A 3 17.26 39.23 -7.14
N ALA A 4 16.38 39.25 -6.14
CA ALA A 4 16.40 38.26 -5.06
C ALA A 4 16.08 36.83 -5.55
N ILE A 5 15.25 36.68 -6.58
CA ILE A 5 14.86 35.39 -7.15
C ILE A 5 16.04 34.80 -7.94
N ASP A 6 16.72 35.60 -8.75
CA ASP A 6 17.88 35.12 -9.52
C ASP A 6 18.99 34.61 -8.57
N ARG A 7 19.25 35.34 -7.49
CA ARG A 7 20.21 34.92 -6.45
C ARG A 7 19.77 33.62 -5.77
N TYR A 8 18.48 33.46 -5.51
CA TYR A 8 17.92 32.26 -4.92
C TYR A 8 18.05 31.04 -5.85
N VAL A 9 17.69 31.20 -7.13
CA VAL A 9 17.77 30.13 -8.14
C VAL A 9 19.22 29.73 -8.38
N ALA A 10 20.15 30.68 -8.47
CA ALA A 10 21.58 30.37 -8.58
C ALA A 10 22.09 29.56 -7.37
N GLN A 11 21.74 30.01 -6.16
CA GLN A 11 22.05 29.30 -4.92
C GLN A 11 21.45 27.88 -4.88
N LEU A 12 20.26 27.68 -5.42
CA LEU A 12 19.63 26.37 -5.52
C LEU A 12 20.33 25.50 -6.58
N ALA A 13 20.73 26.09 -7.71
CA ALA A 13 21.43 25.41 -8.79
C ALA A 13 22.78 24.85 -8.31
N ASP A 14 23.56 25.65 -7.60
CA ASP A 14 24.85 25.24 -7.01
C ASP A 14 24.71 24.00 -6.10
N ARG A 15 23.57 23.88 -5.42
CA ARG A 15 23.30 22.79 -4.48
C ARG A 15 22.70 21.55 -5.14
N LEU A 16 21.93 21.72 -6.20
CA LEU A 16 21.34 20.60 -6.96
C LEU A 16 22.36 19.95 -7.90
N GLY A 17 23.36 20.70 -8.37
CA GLY A 17 24.32 20.25 -9.36
C GLY A 17 23.73 20.18 -10.78
N ALA A 18 24.44 19.53 -11.69
CA ALA A 18 24.02 19.41 -13.08
C ALA A 18 23.10 18.21 -13.33
N GLY A 19 22.04 18.39 -14.12
CA GLY A 19 21.16 17.32 -14.58
C GLY A 19 19.82 17.83 -15.13
N GLN A 20 19.17 17.08 -16.01
CA GLN A 20 17.87 17.48 -16.58
C GLN A 20 16.78 17.69 -15.51
N ASP A 21 16.79 16.87 -14.46
CA ASP A 21 15.87 17.02 -13.33
C ASP A 21 16.16 18.28 -12.50
N ALA A 22 17.44 18.65 -12.36
CA ALA A 22 17.83 19.89 -11.68
C ALA A 22 17.35 21.10 -12.49
N TRP A 23 17.56 21.12 -13.81
CA TRP A 23 17.10 22.20 -14.68
C TRP A 23 15.59 22.39 -14.65
N ARG A 24 14.83 21.30 -14.73
CA ARG A 24 13.37 21.34 -14.63
C ARG A 24 12.92 21.90 -13.28
N LEU A 25 13.53 21.46 -12.19
CA LEU A 25 13.20 21.96 -10.85
C LEU A 25 13.55 23.45 -10.69
N LEU A 26 14.68 23.89 -11.24
CA LEU A 26 15.07 25.29 -11.23
C LEU A 26 14.07 26.16 -12.01
N ALA A 27 13.66 25.72 -13.20
CA ALA A 27 12.66 26.41 -14.01
C ALA A 27 11.28 26.47 -13.32
N GLU A 28 10.84 25.38 -12.69
CA GLU A 28 9.58 25.34 -11.92
C GLU A 28 9.65 26.24 -10.67
N THR A 29 10.79 26.22 -9.97
CA THR A 29 11.02 27.06 -8.80
C THR A 29 11.04 28.54 -9.16
N ASP A 30 11.73 28.91 -10.24
CA ASP A 30 11.73 30.27 -10.77
C ASP A 30 10.31 30.71 -11.15
N GLY A 31 9.59 29.90 -11.94
CA GLY A 31 8.20 30.17 -12.30
C GLY A 31 7.30 30.45 -11.09
N HIS A 32 7.34 29.60 -10.06
CA HIS A 32 6.56 29.79 -8.84
C HIS A 32 6.96 31.03 -8.04
N LEU A 33 8.25 31.36 -7.98
CA LEU A 33 8.71 32.58 -7.32
C LEU A 33 8.25 33.83 -8.07
N ARG A 34 8.28 33.81 -9.40
CA ARG A 34 7.82 34.90 -10.28
C ARG A 34 6.30 35.09 -10.20
N ASP A 35 5.53 34.00 -10.15
CA ASP A 35 4.09 34.04 -9.93
C ASP A 35 3.76 34.65 -8.55
N ALA A 36 4.47 34.21 -7.50
CA ALA A 36 4.30 34.75 -6.15
C ALA A 36 4.68 36.24 -6.05
N GLN A 37 5.76 36.64 -6.72
CA GLN A 37 6.18 38.04 -6.82
C GLN A 37 5.10 38.88 -7.51
N SER A 38 4.58 38.41 -8.65
CA SER A 38 3.52 39.09 -9.41
C SER A 38 2.25 39.27 -8.57
N ALA A 39 1.87 38.26 -7.79
CA ALA A 39 0.73 38.32 -6.88
C ALA A 39 0.91 39.33 -5.73
N LEU A 40 2.15 39.53 -5.25
CA LEU A 40 2.48 40.55 -4.25
C LEU A 40 2.50 41.96 -4.86
N GLN A 41 3.02 42.11 -6.08
CA GLN A 41 2.98 43.38 -6.80
C GLN A 41 1.54 43.84 -7.10
N ALA A 42 0.64 42.91 -7.43
CA ALA A 42 -0.78 43.20 -7.58
C ALA A 42 -1.45 43.73 -6.29
N GLN A 43 -0.82 43.53 -5.12
CA GLN A 43 -1.24 44.09 -3.83
C GLN A 43 -0.57 45.46 -3.55
N GLY A 44 0.13 46.05 -4.52
CA GLY A 44 0.79 47.35 -4.42
C GLY A 44 2.21 47.30 -3.84
N MET A 45 2.79 46.11 -3.65
CA MET A 45 4.16 45.97 -3.14
C MET A 45 5.20 46.34 -4.21
N ASP A 46 6.28 47.00 -3.80
CA ASP A 46 7.41 47.30 -4.68
C ASP A 46 8.00 46.00 -5.29
N PRO A 47 8.41 45.99 -6.57
CA PRO A 47 8.92 44.79 -7.22
C PRO A 47 10.10 44.10 -6.50
N ALA A 48 11.02 44.86 -5.91
CA ALA A 48 12.19 44.30 -5.23
C ALA A 48 11.78 43.72 -3.86
N GLU A 49 10.93 44.42 -3.12
CA GLU A 49 10.38 43.92 -1.85
C GLU A 49 9.53 42.65 -2.07
N ALA A 50 8.71 42.63 -3.13
CA ALA A 50 7.90 41.47 -3.51
C ALA A 50 8.76 40.24 -3.79
N ALA A 51 9.92 40.41 -4.46
CA ALA A 51 10.84 39.31 -4.72
C ALA A 51 11.44 38.76 -3.41
N GLU A 52 11.85 39.63 -2.48
CA GLU A 52 12.39 39.19 -1.19
C GLU A 52 11.34 38.49 -0.33
N VAL A 53 10.11 38.99 -0.30
CA VAL A 53 8.99 38.36 0.41
C VAL A 53 8.67 36.99 -0.19
N ALA A 54 8.65 36.89 -1.52
CA ALA A 54 8.42 35.61 -2.22
C ALA A 54 9.49 34.57 -1.84
N VAL A 55 10.77 34.92 -1.93
CA VAL A 55 11.89 34.04 -1.53
C VAL A 55 11.79 33.65 -0.05
N ARG A 56 11.53 34.62 0.84
CA ARG A 56 11.40 34.36 2.28
C ARG A 56 10.25 33.40 2.61
N ARG A 57 9.12 33.51 1.90
CA ARG A 57 7.98 32.59 2.03
C ARG A 57 8.30 31.21 1.45
N PHE A 58 9.13 31.14 0.42
CA PHE A 58 9.52 29.88 -0.24
C PHE A 58 10.47 29.04 0.63
N GLY A 59 11.39 29.68 1.37
CA GLY A 59 12.24 29.05 2.38
C GLY A 59 13.74 29.03 2.03
N ASP A 60 14.52 28.22 2.74
CA ASP A 60 15.98 28.10 2.55
C ASP A 60 16.32 27.20 1.34
N PRO A 61 17.14 27.65 0.37
CA PRO A 61 17.51 26.83 -0.78
C PRO A 61 18.26 25.55 -0.39
N ALA A 62 18.97 25.52 0.75
CA ALA A 62 19.60 24.30 1.24
C ALA A 62 18.58 23.26 1.70
N ALA A 63 17.49 23.70 2.32
CA ALA A 63 16.40 22.81 2.71
C ALA A 63 15.69 22.21 1.48
N VAL A 64 15.45 23.04 0.44
CA VAL A 64 14.84 22.61 -0.83
C VAL A 64 15.72 21.59 -1.56
N ALA A 65 17.02 21.87 -1.70
CA ALA A 65 17.96 20.93 -2.31
C ALA A 65 18.06 19.61 -1.53
N LYS A 66 18.14 19.69 -0.19
CA LYS A 66 18.22 18.50 0.68
C LYS A 66 16.99 17.62 0.56
N ALA A 67 15.80 18.20 0.45
CA ALA A 67 14.54 17.47 0.26
C ALA A 67 14.53 16.59 -1.00
N ARG A 68 15.30 16.96 -2.03
CA ARG A 68 15.44 16.23 -3.30
C ARG A 68 16.63 15.30 -3.39
N SER A 69 17.43 15.15 -2.33
CA SER A 69 18.60 14.26 -2.37
C SER A 69 18.23 12.81 -2.73
N PRO A 70 18.96 12.15 -3.65
CA PRO A 70 18.65 10.79 -4.10
C PRO A 70 18.69 9.78 -2.95
N ARG A 71 19.58 9.99 -1.98
CA ARG A 71 19.64 9.21 -0.74
C ARG A 71 18.34 9.29 0.05
N ARG A 72 17.72 10.47 0.21
CA ARG A 72 16.44 10.60 0.91
C ARG A 72 15.31 9.93 0.15
N ARG A 73 15.29 10.06 -1.18
CA ARG A 73 14.32 9.37 -2.03
C ARG A 73 14.45 7.85 -1.88
N ALA A 74 15.66 7.30 -1.96
CA ALA A 74 15.92 5.88 -1.77
C ALA A 74 15.45 5.38 -0.40
N VAL A 75 15.76 6.12 0.68
CA VAL A 75 15.30 5.79 2.04
C VAL A 75 13.77 5.86 2.16
N GLY A 76 13.14 6.86 1.51
CA GLY A 76 11.69 6.98 1.44
C GLY A 76 11.03 5.80 0.72
N LEU A 77 11.58 5.37 -0.42
CA LEU A 77 11.11 4.21 -1.18
C LEU A 77 11.29 2.90 -0.41
N LEU A 78 12.45 2.69 0.22
CA LEU A 78 12.69 1.51 1.07
C LEU A 78 11.73 1.47 2.25
N SER A 79 11.51 2.61 2.91
CA SER A 79 10.53 2.73 4.00
C SER A 79 9.10 2.49 3.52
N GLY A 80 8.74 3.00 2.35
CA GLY A 80 7.43 2.78 1.74
C GLY A 80 7.21 1.31 1.36
N GLY A 81 8.20 0.68 0.73
CA GLY A 81 8.19 -0.74 0.37
C GLY A 81 8.09 -1.63 1.60
N TRP A 82 8.88 -1.36 2.65
CA TRP A 82 8.78 -2.06 3.93
C TRP A 82 7.34 -2.02 4.46
N LEU A 83 6.75 -0.82 4.52
CA LEU A 83 5.39 -0.64 5.03
C LEU A 83 4.37 -1.44 4.20
N VAL A 84 4.45 -1.39 2.87
CA VAL A 84 3.54 -2.12 1.98
C VAL A 84 3.68 -3.63 2.18
N VAL A 85 4.90 -4.17 2.21
CA VAL A 85 5.15 -5.59 2.43
C VAL A 85 4.59 -6.03 3.79
N SER A 86 4.85 -5.24 4.85
CA SER A 86 4.37 -5.57 6.20
C SER A 86 2.85 -5.59 6.25
N LEU A 87 2.19 -4.59 5.65
CA LEU A 87 0.73 -4.53 5.61
C LEU A 87 0.14 -5.66 4.75
N GLY A 88 0.75 -5.98 3.61
CA GLY A 88 0.32 -7.11 2.77
C GLY A 88 0.37 -8.43 3.52
N LEU A 89 1.46 -8.68 4.26
CA LEU A 89 1.58 -9.87 5.11
C LEU A 89 0.55 -9.91 6.24
N VAL A 90 0.24 -8.76 6.87
CA VAL A 90 -0.85 -8.69 7.85
C VAL A 90 -2.20 -9.02 7.23
N VAL A 91 -2.49 -8.51 6.03
CA VAL A 91 -3.73 -8.83 5.29
C VAL A 91 -3.83 -10.33 4.99
N ILE A 92 -2.72 -10.97 4.59
CA ILE A 92 -2.65 -12.44 4.43
C ILE A 92 -2.91 -13.16 5.76
N GLY A 93 -2.33 -12.68 6.87
CA GLY A 93 -2.60 -13.22 8.20
C GLY A 93 -4.06 -13.13 8.63
N LEU A 94 -4.71 -12.00 8.34
CA LEU A 94 -6.14 -11.83 8.59
C LEU A 94 -6.98 -12.77 7.73
N SER A 95 -6.56 -13.08 6.49
CA SER A 95 -7.23 -14.10 5.68
C SER A 95 -7.02 -15.50 6.26
N GLY A 96 -5.86 -15.81 6.83
CA GLY A 96 -5.62 -17.03 7.61
C GLY A 96 -6.57 -17.19 8.80
N LEU A 97 -6.80 -16.12 9.58
CA LEU A 97 -7.78 -16.14 10.68
C LEU A 97 -9.21 -16.37 10.17
N ALA A 98 -9.57 -15.75 9.05
CA ALA A 98 -10.87 -15.99 8.43
C ALA A 98 -10.98 -17.44 7.93
N SER A 99 -9.95 -17.97 7.26
CA SER A 99 -9.88 -19.38 6.82
C SER A 99 -10.06 -20.34 8.00
N TRP A 100 -9.35 -20.12 9.11
CA TRP A 100 -9.49 -20.91 10.33
C TRP A 100 -10.94 -20.90 10.86
N ALA A 101 -11.60 -19.74 10.86
CA ALA A 101 -12.99 -19.64 11.26
C ALA A 101 -13.93 -20.39 10.28
N LEU A 102 -13.68 -20.29 8.97
CA LEU A 102 -14.47 -21.03 7.97
C LEU A 102 -14.31 -22.55 8.14
N GLU A 103 -13.09 -23.04 8.37
CA GLU A 103 -12.83 -24.45 8.65
C GLU A 103 -13.54 -24.90 9.94
N ALA A 104 -13.52 -24.10 11.00
CA ALA A 104 -14.19 -24.45 12.24
C ALA A 104 -15.72 -24.57 12.09
N ILE A 105 -16.33 -23.79 11.19
CA ILE A 105 -17.80 -23.76 11.00
C ILE A 105 -18.26 -24.80 9.97
N TRP A 106 -17.57 -24.90 8.83
CA TRP A 106 -17.99 -25.72 7.67
C TRP A 106 -17.08 -26.92 7.39
N GLY A 107 -15.99 -27.07 8.12
CA GLY A 107 -15.04 -28.17 7.99
C GLY A 107 -13.94 -27.92 6.95
N PRO A 108 -12.91 -28.79 6.95
CA PRO A 108 -11.75 -28.67 6.08
C PRO A 108 -12.09 -28.84 4.59
N ALA A 109 -13.08 -29.69 4.26
CA ALA A 109 -13.52 -29.89 2.89
C ALA A 109 -14.09 -28.60 2.25
N PHE A 110 -14.83 -27.80 3.01
CA PHE A 110 -15.32 -26.51 2.52
C PHE A 110 -14.17 -25.52 2.27
N LEU A 111 -13.20 -25.47 3.19
CA LEU A 111 -12.07 -24.54 3.10
C LEU A 111 -11.12 -24.90 1.95
N ALA A 112 -10.68 -26.17 1.92
CA ALA A 112 -9.53 -26.64 1.16
C ALA A 112 -9.77 -28.01 0.47
N GLY A 113 -11.02 -28.46 0.39
CA GLY A 113 -11.36 -29.68 -0.33
C GLY A 113 -11.12 -29.54 -1.83
N ASP A 114 -10.78 -30.66 -2.46
CA ASP A 114 -10.53 -30.69 -3.90
C ASP A 114 -11.83 -30.61 -4.71
N VAL A 115 -11.70 -30.16 -5.96
CA VAL A 115 -12.83 -30.12 -6.90
C VAL A 115 -13.36 -31.53 -7.18
N ASN A 116 -14.65 -31.62 -7.48
CA ASN A 116 -15.31 -32.90 -7.79
C ASN A 116 -14.57 -33.65 -8.92
N GLY A 117 -14.30 -34.94 -8.70
CA GLY A 117 -13.63 -35.82 -9.67
C GLY A 117 -12.12 -35.97 -9.49
N VAL A 118 -11.50 -35.26 -8.54
CA VAL A 118 -10.09 -35.49 -8.17
C VAL A 118 -9.95 -36.85 -7.49
N THR A 119 -8.97 -37.64 -7.95
CA THR A 119 -8.60 -38.93 -7.37
C THR A 119 -7.11 -38.95 -7.06
N TYR A 120 -6.72 -39.66 -6.01
CA TYR A 120 -5.32 -39.79 -5.60
C TYR A 120 -4.78 -41.17 -5.93
N THR A 121 -3.47 -41.24 -6.17
CA THR A 121 -2.77 -42.52 -6.22
C THR A 121 -2.80 -43.18 -4.85
N ALA A 122 -2.68 -44.52 -4.79
CA ALA A 122 -2.63 -45.25 -3.54
C ALA A 122 -1.49 -44.77 -2.61
N ALA A 123 -0.33 -44.44 -3.19
CA ALA A 123 0.82 -43.91 -2.44
C ALA A 123 0.50 -42.56 -1.80
N ARG A 124 -0.03 -41.60 -2.57
CA ARG A 124 -0.39 -40.28 -2.03
C ARG A 124 -1.50 -40.37 -0.98
N CYS A 125 -2.40 -41.33 -1.17
CA CYS A 125 -3.45 -41.60 -0.20
C CYS A 125 -2.91 -42.12 1.14
N ALA A 126 -1.95 -43.06 1.07
CA ALA A 126 -1.28 -43.58 2.25
C ALA A 126 -0.52 -42.47 2.99
N ASP A 127 0.11 -41.53 2.28
CA ASP A 127 0.75 -40.36 2.91
C ASP A 127 -0.26 -39.52 3.70
N PHE A 128 -1.36 -39.11 3.07
CA PHE A 128 -2.37 -38.28 3.72
C PHE A 128 -3.01 -38.99 4.93
N LEU A 129 -3.34 -40.27 4.82
CA LEU A 129 -3.86 -41.07 5.93
C LEU A 129 -2.81 -41.31 7.03
N GLY A 130 -1.52 -41.27 6.69
CA GLY A 130 -0.44 -41.29 7.66
C GLY A 130 -0.43 -40.05 8.56
N PHE A 131 -0.73 -38.87 8.01
CA PHE A 131 -0.89 -37.63 8.79
C PHE A 131 -2.24 -37.56 9.52
N PHE A 132 -3.33 -38.02 8.89
CA PHE A 132 -4.70 -37.91 9.40
C PHE A 132 -5.43 -39.26 9.40
N PRO A 133 -5.04 -40.22 10.27
CA PRO A 133 -5.63 -41.56 10.28
C PRO A 133 -7.13 -41.58 10.62
N GLN A 134 -7.61 -40.57 11.33
CA GLN A 134 -9.01 -40.41 11.74
C GLN A 134 -9.94 -39.89 10.63
N ALA A 135 -9.40 -39.48 9.47
CA ALA A 135 -10.19 -38.81 8.43
C ALA A 135 -11.20 -39.74 7.72
N GLY A 136 -11.05 -41.07 7.85
CA GLY A 136 -11.97 -42.07 7.33
C GLY A 136 -11.99 -42.23 5.80
N SER A 137 -11.44 -41.27 5.06
CA SER A 137 -11.28 -41.33 3.61
C SER A 137 -10.07 -40.52 3.14
N CYS A 138 -9.59 -40.85 1.94
CA CYS A 138 -8.47 -40.16 1.30
C CYS A 138 -8.72 -38.67 1.09
N ALA A 139 -9.90 -38.33 0.54
CA ALA A 139 -10.27 -36.96 0.22
C ALA A 139 -10.44 -36.11 1.49
N ALA A 140 -10.97 -36.70 2.56
CA ALA A 140 -11.05 -36.02 3.85
C ALA A 140 -9.65 -35.77 4.45
N ALA A 141 -8.74 -36.75 4.37
CA ALA A 141 -7.36 -36.60 4.86
C ALA A 141 -6.61 -35.52 4.06
N ALA A 142 -6.76 -35.51 2.74
CA ALA A 142 -6.18 -34.48 1.87
C ALA A 142 -6.73 -33.08 2.20
N ALA A 143 -8.05 -32.96 2.39
CA ALA A 143 -8.66 -31.68 2.75
C ALA A 143 -8.15 -31.15 4.11
N MET A 144 -7.98 -32.03 5.12
CA MET A 144 -7.40 -31.66 6.41
C MET A 144 -5.93 -31.23 6.28
N HIS A 145 -5.16 -31.90 5.43
CA HIS A 145 -3.77 -31.52 5.18
C HIS A 145 -3.68 -30.13 4.53
N HIS A 146 -4.44 -29.91 3.46
CA HIS A 146 -4.43 -28.63 2.76
C HIS A 146 -4.99 -27.49 3.63
N SER A 147 -6.01 -27.74 4.46
CA SER A 147 -6.54 -26.71 5.36
C SER A 147 -5.51 -26.28 6.40
N ASP A 148 -4.80 -27.24 7.00
CA ASP A 148 -3.74 -26.97 7.97
C ASP A 148 -2.59 -26.15 7.35
N GLU A 149 -2.13 -26.52 6.15
CA GLU A 149 -1.12 -25.75 5.41
C GLU A 149 -1.60 -24.31 5.13
N ILE A 150 -2.81 -24.16 4.59
CA ILE A 150 -3.40 -22.85 4.27
C ILE A 150 -3.47 -21.96 5.52
N VAL A 151 -3.99 -22.49 6.62
CA VAL A 151 -4.17 -21.72 7.86
C VAL A 151 -2.81 -21.40 8.48
N SER A 152 -1.96 -22.40 8.67
CA SER A 152 -0.67 -22.24 9.36
C SER A 152 0.29 -21.29 8.63
N GLU A 153 0.45 -21.42 7.31
CA GLU A 153 1.34 -20.56 6.52
C GLU A 153 0.86 -19.11 6.52
N ARG A 154 -0.46 -18.88 6.44
CA ARG A 154 -1.04 -17.53 6.46
C ARG A 154 -0.90 -16.88 7.81
N LEU A 155 -1.17 -17.61 8.90
CA LEU A 155 -0.97 -17.10 10.24
C LEU A 155 0.50 -16.75 10.48
N ALA A 156 1.43 -17.60 10.02
CA ALA A 156 2.87 -17.32 10.07
C ALA A 156 3.24 -16.05 9.28
N ALA A 157 2.70 -15.89 8.07
CA ALA A 157 2.88 -14.66 7.28
C ALA A 157 2.34 -13.43 8.03
N GLY A 158 1.16 -13.54 8.66
CA GLY A 158 0.58 -12.50 9.51
C GLY A 158 1.47 -12.08 10.66
N ILE A 159 1.99 -13.05 11.41
CA ILE A 159 2.91 -12.82 12.52
C ILE A 159 4.18 -12.10 12.02
N LEU A 160 4.76 -12.57 10.92
CA LEU A 160 5.92 -11.93 10.29
C LEU A 160 5.60 -10.48 9.89
N GLY A 161 4.43 -10.24 9.29
CA GLY A 161 3.95 -8.90 8.95
C GLY A 161 3.85 -7.96 10.16
N ILE A 162 3.32 -8.45 11.28
CA ILE A 162 3.24 -7.69 12.54
C ILE A 162 4.63 -7.37 13.08
N VAL A 163 5.55 -8.34 13.09
CA VAL A 163 6.94 -8.15 13.54
C VAL A 163 7.65 -7.11 12.68
N LEU A 164 7.52 -7.20 11.36
CA LEU A 164 8.10 -6.24 10.43
C LEU A 164 7.50 -4.84 10.61
N LEU A 165 6.19 -4.73 10.84
CA LEU A 165 5.53 -3.46 11.11
C LEU A 165 5.99 -2.85 12.44
N ALA A 166 6.13 -3.65 13.49
CA ALA A 166 6.63 -3.21 14.78
C ALA A 166 8.08 -2.72 14.70
N ALA A 167 8.95 -3.47 14.00
CA ALA A 167 10.32 -3.04 13.72
C ALA A 167 10.37 -1.73 12.92
N TRP A 168 9.50 -1.58 11.91
CA TRP A 168 9.40 -0.33 11.15
C TRP A 168 8.98 0.85 12.03
N LEU A 169 7.96 0.68 12.88
CA LEU A 169 7.52 1.71 13.82
C LEU A 169 8.62 2.08 14.83
N LEU A 170 9.36 1.08 15.33
CA LEU A 170 10.48 1.29 16.23
C LEU A 170 11.60 2.08 15.55
N VAL A 171 12.02 1.69 14.33
CA VAL A 171 13.03 2.42 13.56
C VAL A 171 12.60 3.85 13.31
N ARG A 172 11.33 4.08 12.95
CA ARG A 172 10.78 5.42 12.75
C ARG A 172 10.73 6.24 14.04
N ARG A 173 10.46 5.61 15.18
CA ARG A 173 10.49 6.27 16.49
C ARG A 173 11.90 6.66 16.89
N LEU A 174 12.89 5.79 16.67
CA LEU A 174 14.28 6.00 17.07
C LEU A 174 15.05 6.94 16.14
N ARG A 175 14.83 6.85 14.81
CA ARG A 175 15.55 7.65 13.80
C ARG A 175 14.78 8.89 13.34
N GLY A 176 13.60 9.13 13.91
CA GLY A 176 12.68 10.17 13.47
C GLY A 176 11.88 9.77 12.22
N ALA A 177 10.92 10.61 11.86
CA ALA A 177 10.07 10.36 10.71
C ALA A 177 10.90 10.32 9.42
N VAL A 178 10.96 9.15 8.77
CA VAL A 178 11.42 9.05 7.39
C VAL A 178 10.33 9.66 6.50
N PRO A 179 10.60 10.79 5.82
CA PRO A 179 9.60 11.41 4.98
C PRO A 179 9.40 10.53 3.74
N ILE A 180 8.25 9.88 3.65
CA ILE A 180 7.75 9.34 2.37
C ILE A 180 7.21 10.55 1.61
N ALA A 181 7.71 10.79 0.40
CA ALA A 181 7.27 11.92 -0.39
C ALA A 181 5.75 11.86 -0.60
N ARG A 182 5.12 13.03 -0.70
CA ARG A 182 3.66 13.13 -0.83
C ARG A 182 3.16 12.35 -2.06
N GLU A 183 3.88 12.45 -3.17
CA GLU A 183 3.61 11.73 -4.42
C GLU A 183 3.76 10.22 -4.26
N ASP A 184 4.87 9.76 -3.66
CA ASP A 184 5.11 8.34 -3.38
C ASP A 184 3.96 7.76 -2.52
N ARG A 185 3.53 8.49 -1.48
CA ARG A 185 2.41 8.07 -0.64
C ARG A 185 1.10 7.94 -1.43
N ARG A 186 0.81 8.89 -2.33
CA ARG A 186 -0.37 8.82 -3.20
C ARG A 186 -0.29 7.59 -4.10
N MET A 187 0.86 7.37 -4.74
CA MET A 187 1.09 6.23 -5.62
C MET A 187 0.92 4.90 -4.88
N LEU A 188 1.49 4.79 -3.67
CA LEU A 188 1.34 3.61 -2.82
C LEU A 188 -0.12 3.33 -2.46
N LEU A 189 -0.90 4.37 -2.12
CA LEU A 189 -2.33 4.21 -1.81
C LEU A 189 -3.15 3.79 -3.04
N VAL A 190 -2.89 4.38 -4.21
CA VAL A 190 -3.53 3.99 -5.47
C VAL A 190 -3.19 2.55 -5.81
N ALA A 191 -1.91 2.20 -5.83
CA ALA A 191 -1.45 0.85 -6.14
C ALA A 191 -2.04 -0.19 -5.18
N SER A 192 -2.07 0.11 -3.87
CA SER A 192 -2.66 -0.77 -2.87
C SER A 192 -4.17 -0.93 -3.09
N ALA A 193 -4.90 0.16 -3.33
CA ALA A 193 -6.34 0.11 -3.57
C ALA A 193 -6.67 -0.73 -4.81
N VAL A 194 -5.96 -0.50 -5.92
CA VAL A 194 -6.15 -1.25 -7.17
C VAL A 194 -5.82 -2.74 -6.96
N ALA A 195 -4.67 -3.05 -6.36
CA ALA A 195 -4.23 -4.43 -6.14
C ALA A 195 -5.23 -5.19 -5.25
N PHE A 196 -5.60 -4.64 -4.10
CA PHE A 196 -6.49 -5.32 -3.16
C PHE A 196 -7.93 -5.39 -3.63
N LEU A 197 -8.46 -4.36 -4.30
CA LEU A 197 -9.80 -4.43 -4.90
C LEU A 197 -9.83 -5.44 -6.06
N GLY A 198 -8.81 -5.46 -6.91
CA GLY A 198 -8.71 -6.41 -8.02
C GLY A 198 -8.65 -7.86 -7.54
N VAL A 199 -7.70 -8.17 -6.65
CA VAL A 199 -7.58 -9.50 -6.03
C VAL A 199 -8.85 -9.85 -5.26
N GLY A 200 -9.40 -8.90 -4.51
CA GLY A 200 -10.62 -9.08 -3.73
C GLY A 200 -11.83 -9.44 -4.58
N MET A 201 -12.07 -8.68 -5.65
CA MET A 201 -13.18 -8.92 -6.57
C MET A 201 -13.06 -10.26 -7.29
N VAL A 202 -11.86 -10.59 -7.80
CA VAL A 202 -11.65 -11.85 -8.52
C VAL A 202 -11.74 -13.05 -7.58
N GLY A 203 -11.08 -12.99 -6.42
CA GLY A 203 -11.09 -14.06 -5.42
C GLY A 203 -12.50 -14.30 -4.87
N PHE A 204 -13.15 -13.24 -4.38
CA PHE A 204 -14.48 -13.36 -3.80
C PHE A 204 -15.53 -13.73 -4.85
N GLY A 205 -15.52 -13.04 -5.99
CA GLY A 205 -16.46 -13.29 -7.08
C GLY A 205 -16.36 -14.71 -7.65
N SER A 206 -15.13 -15.22 -7.85
CA SER A 206 -14.94 -16.60 -8.30
C SER A 206 -15.34 -17.63 -7.23
N GLY A 207 -15.13 -17.35 -5.94
CA GLY A 207 -15.62 -18.18 -4.84
C GLY A 207 -17.14 -18.27 -4.81
N VAL A 208 -17.83 -17.13 -4.87
CA VAL A 208 -19.31 -17.08 -4.92
C VAL A 208 -19.85 -17.79 -6.17
N LEU A 209 -19.23 -17.58 -7.33
CA LEU A 209 -19.62 -18.25 -8.56
C LEU A 209 -19.44 -19.77 -8.48
N SER A 210 -18.34 -20.26 -7.89
CA SER A 210 -18.13 -21.69 -7.67
C SER A 210 -19.21 -22.29 -6.77
N VAL A 211 -19.53 -21.63 -5.64
CA VAL A 211 -20.64 -22.06 -4.76
C VAL A 211 -21.94 -22.16 -5.54
N ALA A 212 -22.30 -21.14 -6.32
CA ALA A 212 -23.54 -21.13 -7.08
C ALA A 212 -23.59 -22.27 -8.12
N LEU A 213 -22.49 -22.50 -8.84
CA LEU A 213 -22.40 -23.57 -9.85
C LEU A 213 -22.50 -24.96 -9.23
N ASP A 214 -21.84 -25.20 -8.09
CA ASP A 214 -21.92 -26.49 -7.41
C ASP A 214 -23.33 -26.76 -6.91
N LEU A 215 -23.99 -25.76 -6.30
CA LEU A 215 -25.38 -25.87 -5.86
C LEU A 215 -26.35 -26.15 -7.02
N VAL A 216 -26.21 -25.44 -8.14
CA VAL A 216 -27.05 -25.66 -9.35
C VAL A 216 -26.86 -27.05 -9.93
N ARG A 217 -25.66 -27.62 -9.82
CA ARG A 217 -25.34 -28.97 -10.31
C ARG A 217 -25.64 -30.08 -9.29
N GLY A 218 -26.10 -29.74 -8.08
CA GLY A 218 -26.30 -30.70 -6.99
C GLY A 218 -25.00 -31.33 -6.49
N LEU A 219 -23.88 -30.62 -6.65
CA LEU A 219 -22.55 -31.07 -6.20
C LEU A 219 -22.26 -30.58 -4.78
N ALA A 220 -21.35 -31.29 -4.09
CA ALA A 220 -20.82 -30.82 -2.83
C ALA A 220 -19.94 -29.57 -3.04
N VAL A 221 -20.12 -28.58 -2.18
CA VAL A 221 -19.31 -27.35 -2.16
C VAL A 221 -17.98 -27.64 -1.46
N ALA A 222 -16.87 -27.60 -2.21
CA ALA A 222 -15.54 -27.93 -1.71
C ALA A 222 -14.48 -26.91 -2.19
N GLY A 223 -13.53 -26.59 -1.31
CA GLY A 223 -12.37 -25.74 -1.64
C GLY A 223 -12.69 -24.28 -1.99
N VAL A 224 -13.90 -23.82 -1.71
CA VAL A 224 -14.34 -22.44 -1.99
C VAL A 224 -13.97 -21.49 -0.85
N GLY A 225 -13.83 -22.01 0.37
CA GLY A 225 -13.63 -21.19 1.56
C GLY A 225 -12.38 -20.32 1.45
N VAL A 226 -11.29 -20.86 0.91
CA VAL A 226 -10.02 -20.14 0.74
C VAL A 226 -10.20 -18.86 -0.11
N ARG A 227 -10.94 -18.98 -1.22
CA ARG A 227 -11.19 -17.86 -2.15
C ARG A 227 -12.13 -16.83 -1.55
N LEU A 228 -13.13 -17.28 -0.81
CA LEU A 228 -14.05 -16.40 -0.09
C LEU A 228 -13.32 -15.61 1.00
N SER A 229 -12.48 -16.27 1.81
CA SER A 229 -11.70 -15.59 2.84
C SER A 229 -10.69 -14.59 2.26
N ASP A 230 -9.89 -14.99 1.25
CA ASP A 230 -8.89 -14.11 0.65
C ASP A 230 -9.56 -12.93 -0.06
N GLY A 231 -10.60 -13.24 -0.83
CA GLY A 231 -11.38 -12.25 -1.55
C GLY A 231 -12.00 -11.21 -0.62
N ALA A 232 -12.68 -11.66 0.43
CA ALA A 232 -13.34 -10.77 1.39
C ALA A 232 -12.34 -9.86 2.12
N ILE A 233 -11.24 -10.43 2.64
CA ILE A 233 -10.23 -9.66 3.37
C ILE A 233 -9.50 -8.68 2.45
N ALA A 234 -9.18 -9.08 1.21
CA ALA A 234 -8.60 -8.18 0.22
C ALA A 234 -9.57 -7.04 -0.17
N LEU A 235 -10.87 -7.31 -0.35
CA LEU A 235 -11.86 -6.26 -0.60
C LEU A 235 -11.89 -5.23 0.53
N VAL A 236 -11.92 -5.67 1.79
CA VAL A 236 -11.89 -4.78 2.96
C VAL A 236 -10.62 -3.93 2.95
N ALA A 237 -9.44 -4.53 2.74
CA ALA A 237 -8.18 -3.81 2.65
C ALA A 237 -8.18 -2.77 1.51
N GLY A 238 -8.72 -3.14 0.35
CA GLY A 238 -8.86 -2.26 -0.82
C GLY A 238 -9.78 -1.07 -0.56
N VAL A 239 -10.92 -1.29 0.09
CA VAL A 239 -11.84 -0.22 0.51
C VAL A 239 -11.18 0.73 1.51
N VAL A 240 -10.45 0.20 2.50
CA VAL A 240 -9.70 1.03 3.46
C VAL A 240 -8.65 1.88 2.73
N ALA A 241 -7.88 1.31 1.81
CA ALA A 241 -6.90 2.05 1.01
C ALA A 241 -7.57 3.15 0.17
N LEU A 242 -8.72 2.86 -0.44
CA LEU A 242 -9.50 3.84 -1.20
C LEU A 242 -10.01 4.98 -0.31
N ILE A 243 -10.54 4.69 0.88
CA ILE A 243 -10.98 5.72 1.84
C ILE A 243 -9.80 6.62 2.24
N LEU A 244 -8.64 6.03 2.52
CA LEU A 244 -7.43 6.77 2.85
C LEU A 244 -6.95 7.64 1.68
N LEU A 245 -7.04 7.14 0.45
CA LEU A 245 -6.74 7.90 -0.77
C LEU A 245 -7.69 9.10 -0.94
N VAL A 246 -9.00 8.90 -0.79
CA VAL A 246 -10.00 9.98 -0.89
C VAL A 246 -9.76 11.04 0.19
N ARG A 247 -9.50 10.63 1.43
CA ARG A 247 -9.16 11.56 2.53
C ARG A 247 -7.88 12.34 2.25
N PHE A 248 -6.87 11.68 1.69
CA PHE A 248 -5.62 12.31 1.30
C PHE A 248 -5.82 13.35 0.19
N ALA A 249 -6.65 13.04 -0.83
CA ALA A 249 -6.99 13.96 -1.90
C ALA A 249 -7.74 15.19 -1.38
N ARG A 250 -8.75 15.01 -0.53
CA ARG A 250 -9.53 16.11 0.06
C ARG A 250 -8.68 17.08 0.88
N ARG A 251 -7.75 16.57 1.69
CA ARG A 251 -6.80 17.41 2.46
C ARG A 251 -5.84 18.21 1.57
N GLY A 252 -5.63 17.81 0.33
CA GLY A 252 -4.84 18.57 -0.64
C GLY A 252 -5.57 19.75 -1.26
N VAL A 253 -6.90 19.68 -1.36
CA VAL A 253 -7.74 20.75 -1.91
C VAL A 253 -8.02 21.83 -0.86
N SER A 254 -8.02 21.46 0.43
CA SER A 254 -8.38 22.37 1.53
C SER A 254 -7.21 23.14 2.15
N ALA A 255 -6.03 23.24 1.52
CA ALA A 255 -5.02 24.19 2.00
C ALA A 255 -5.55 25.60 1.66
N PRO A 256 -6.02 26.39 2.65
CA PRO A 256 -6.54 27.71 2.37
C PRO A 256 -5.40 28.56 1.83
N SER A 257 -5.61 29.29 0.74
CA SER A 257 -4.91 30.55 0.52
C SER A 257 -5.14 31.38 1.79
N ALA A 258 -4.12 31.51 2.63
CA ALA A 258 -4.24 32.24 3.89
C ALA A 258 -4.88 33.61 3.60
N PRO A 259 -5.97 33.99 4.30
CA PRO A 259 -6.56 35.31 4.12
C PRO A 259 -5.50 36.36 4.47
N ALA A 260 -5.40 37.39 3.63
CA ALA A 260 -4.51 38.51 3.84
C ALA A 260 -4.77 39.14 5.23
N PRO A 261 -3.73 39.44 6.03
CA PRO A 261 -3.92 40.24 7.23
C PRO A 261 -4.45 41.62 6.83
N ALA A 262 -5.52 42.04 7.51
CA ALA A 262 -6.16 43.35 7.37
C ALA A 262 -5.29 44.47 7.95
#